data_AF-A0A3D0M318-F1
#
_entry.id   AF-A0A3D0M318-F1
#
_cell.length_a   1.000
_cell.length_b   1.000
_cell.length_c   1.000
_cell.angle_alpha   90.00
_cell.angle_beta   90.00
_cell.angle_gamma   90.00
#
_symmetry.space_group_name_H-M   'P 1'
#
loop_
_entity.id
_entity.type
_entity.pdbx_description
1 polymer ?
#
loop_
_entity_poly.entity_id
_entity_poly.type
_entity_poly.pdbx_seq_one_letter_code
_entity_poly.pdbx_strand_id
1 'polypeptide(L)'
;MKLTKPIAYRIYSILGFAFLFAYLLSFLFEGQVLYGLLEHFNADASSYITGAIAAHFAGLFTGGFVSKNIGSARKVMIFAMGLCVLLSIPFYFPPSLLWAIGLIAAGYASGCAVAAWGFFLKAFTPKNERLRSCADVLILSNLLMIAINVTSTLWSPFAALSLSLICVPLGCFFIRLLPVALESKTPSSVRNNESLRSNHPLWILALFVFIITINSGLMYHVINPAFDHLTGLVSWYWAVPYILALIILRSIPLNKKRSSVLYVGMAMIMAAFIAFMLLGRKETEYLIIDTLMLGACGIFDLFWWSILGEMLDHTNSSAKVFGIGLSANVLGVLCGGVLGMAVTSAGLPGAEIAVIALCVVCVTLVLLPPLNRRLVLLLKSHTYLAAYDNMSQSQQTDIIHQIKTLDPLTVREKEVLQLILSGKSNREIAGALYISENTVKTHIRNIFSKYDVSSRVELVSTLPKNQTGGCI
;
A
#
# COMPACT_ATOMS: atom_id res chain seq x y z
N MET A 1 34.99 8.45 -0.12
CA MET A 1 34.60 7.01 -0.15
C MET A 1 33.87 6.75 -1.47
N LYS A 2 34.48 6.04 -2.44
CA LYS A 2 33.79 5.71 -3.72
C LYS A 2 32.71 4.67 -3.41
N LEU A 3 31.42 5.04 -3.56
CA LEU A 3 30.32 4.09 -3.44
C LEU A 3 30.50 2.96 -4.45
N THR A 4 30.24 1.71 -4.02
CA THR A 4 30.16 0.59 -4.97
C THR A 4 28.99 0.85 -5.93
N LYS A 5 29.15 0.50 -7.22
CA LYS A 5 28.14 0.74 -8.26
C LYS A 5 26.71 0.28 -7.86
N PRO A 6 26.50 -0.88 -7.20
CA PRO A 6 25.17 -1.30 -6.77
C PRO A 6 24.54 -0.37 -5.74
N ILE A 7 25.31 0.15 -4.77
CA ILE A 7 24.80 1.08 -3.75
C ILE A 7 24.45 2.42 -4.40
N ALA A 8 25.29 2.90 -5.33
CA ALA A 8 25.02 4.13 -6.07
C ALA A 8 23.71 4.06 -6.87
N TYR A 9 23.44 2.94 -7.57
CA TYR A 9 22.20 2.78 -8.35
C TYR A 9 20.95 2.71 -7.47
N ARG A 10 21.04 2.07 -6.30
CA ARG A 10 19.94 2.12 -5.31
C ARG A 10 19.64 3.56 -4.92
N ILE A 11 20.67 4.34 -4.57
CA ILE A 11 20.52 5.75 -4.18
C ILE A 11 19.93 6.58 -5.33
N TYR A 12 20.40 6.40 -6.56
CA TYR A 12 19.86 7.13 -7.72
C TYR A 12 18.38 6.79 -7.98
N SER A 13 17.99 5.52 -7.80
CA SER A 13 16.59 5.10 -7.87
C SER A 13 15.72 5.77 -6.80
N ILE A 14 16.22 5.84 -5.56
CA ILE A 14 15.55 6.51 -4.43
C ILE A 14 15.39 8.00 -4.71
N LEU A 15 16.47 8.70 -5.07
CA LEU A 15 16.47 10.14 -5.36
C LEU A 15 15.54 10.47 -6.54
N GLY A 16 15.65 9.70 -7.63
CA GLY A 16 14.84 9.87 -8.83
C GLY A 16 13.34 9.84 -8.55
N PHE A 17 12.91 8.91 -7.71
CA PHE A 17 11.51 8.79 -7.31
C PHE A 17 11.11 9.81 -6.24
N ALA A 18 11.93 10.04 -5.22
CA ALA A 18 11.62 10.97 -4.13
C ALA A 18 11.37 12.40 -4.63
N PHE A 19 12.14 12.86 -5.62
CA PHE A 19 11.91 14.17 -6.26
C PHE A 19 10.60 14.23 -7.05
N LEU A 20 10.22 13.18 -7.77
CA LEU A 20 8.91 13.10 -8.44
C LEU A 20 7.78 13.10 -7.41
N PHE A 21 7.93 12.34 -6.34
CA PHE A 21 6.93 12.23 -5.28
C PHE A 21 6.79 13.54 -4.48
N ALA A 22 7.87 14.29 -4.29
CA ALA A 22 7.80 15.63 -3.70
C ALA A 22 6.94 16.58 -4.55
N TYR A 23 7.08 16.57 -5.88
CA TYR A 23 6.21 17.32 -6.80
C TYR A 23 4.75 16.89 -6.68
N LEU A 24 4.49 15.58 -6.65
CA LEU A 24 3.14 15.05 -6.51
C LEU A 24 2.46 15.51 -5.23
N LEU A 25 3.16 15.38 -4.10
CA LEU A 25 2.61 15.66 -2.78
C LEU A 25 2.48 17.16 -2.47
N SER A 26 3.33 18.01 -3.05
CA SER A 26 3.30 19.45 -2.79
C SER A 26 2.41 20.25 -3.76
N PHE A 27 2.24 19.77 -5.00
CA PHE A 27 1.48 20.49 -6.03
C PHE A 27 0.31 19.70 -6.61
N LEU A 28 0.50 18.46 -7.09
CA LEU A 28 -0.50 17.82 -7.95
C LEU A 28 -1.74 17.28 -7.20
N PHE A 29 -1.61 16.99 -5.90
CA PHE A 29 -2.70 16.50 -5.05
C PHE A 29 -3.12 17.54 -4.01
N GLU A 30 -3.37 17.10 -2.79
CA GLU A 30 -3.72 17.87 -1.58
C GLU A 30 -2.57 18.76 -1.06
N GLY A 31 -1.74 19.28 -1.96
CA GLY A 31 -0.52 20.01 -1.64
C GLY A 31 -0.74 21.52 -1.51
N GLN A 32 0.00 22.15 -0.60
CA GLN A 32 -0.13 23.58 -0.27
C GLN A 32 0.20 24.52 -1.44
N VAL A 33 0.89 24.04 -2.48
CA VAL A 33 1.17 24.85 -3.66
C VAL A 33 -0.11 25.08 -4.47
N LEU A 34 -0.88 24.02 -4.76
CA LEU A 34 -2.11 24.16 -5.52
C LEU A 34 -3.17 24.92 -4.72
N TYR A 35 -3.31 24.64 -3.43
CA TYR A 35 -4.18 25.39 -2.54
C TYR A 35 -3.87 26.89 -2.54
N GLY A 36 -2.60 27.26 -2.33
CA GLY A 36 -2.19 28.67 -2.33
C GLY A 36 -2.39 29.37 -3.68
N LEU A 37 -2.21 28.65 -4.80
CA LEU A 37 -2.48 29.21 -6.14
C LEU A 37 -3.97 29.43 -6.39
N LEU A 38 -4.81 28.48 -5.99
CA LEU A 38 -6.26 28.58 -6.12
C LEU A 38 -6.83 29.71 -5.25
N GLU A 39 -6.36 29.83 -4.01
CA GLU A 39 -6.71 30.93 -3.10
C GLU A 39 -6.29 32.28 -3.69
N HIS A 40 -5.07 32.38 -4.24
CA HIS A 40 -4.59 33.60 -4.89
C HIS A 40 -5.50 34.08 -6.02
N PHE A 41 -6.12 33.16 -6.77
CA PHE A 41 -7.04 33.48 -7.86
C PHE A 41 -8.53 33.37 -7.50
N ASN A 42 -8.88 33.14 -6.23
CA ASN A 42 -10.24 32.91 -5.75
C ASN A 42 -11.00 31.81 -6.52
N ALA A 43 -10.32 30.70 -6.84
CA ALA A 43 -10.90 29.55 -7.53
C ALA A 43 -11.21 28.40 -6.56
N ASP A 44 -12.28 27.65 -6.83
CA ASP A 44 -12.64 26.47 -6.02
C ASP A 44 -11.66 25.31 -6.24
N ALA A 45 -11.21 24.69 -5.16
CA ALA A 45 -10.19 23.65 -5.18
C ALA A 45 -10.74 22.25 -5.46
N SER A 46 -12.00 22.00 -5.08
CA SER A 46 -12.55 20.65 -4.97
C SER A 46 -12.53 19.89 -6.31
N SER A 47 -12.92 20.56 -7.40
CA SER A 47 -13.04 19.96 -8.72
C SER A 47 -11.68 19.65 -9.36
N TYR A 48 -10.71 20.56 -9.19
CA TYR A 48 -9.36 20.39 -9.69
C TYR A 48 -8.62 19.23 -9.00
N ILE A 49 -8.66 19.20 -7.66
CA ILE A 49 -7.96 18.18 -6.87
C ILE A 49 -8.57 16.80 -7.12
N THR A 50 -9.90 16.69 -7.09
CA THR A 50 -10.60 15.42 -7.36
C THR A 50 -10.27 14.90 -8.76
N GLY A 51 -10.27 15.78 -9.77
CA GLY A 51 -9.90 15.42 -11.15
C GLY A 51 -8.45 14.95 -11.28
N ALA A 52 -7.51 15.61 -10.61
CA ALA A 52 -6.10 15.23 -10.61
C ALA A 52 -5.86 13.86 -9.94
N ILE A 53 -6.47 13.62 -8.78
CA ILE A 53 -6.39 12.34 -8.04
C ILE A 53 -7.00 11.21 -8.88
N ALA A 54 -8.18 11.42 -9.48
CA ALA A 54 -8.81 10.43 -10.34
C ALA A 54 -7.97 10.10 -11.59
N ALA A 55 -7.37 11.13 -12.21
CA ALA A 55 -6.47 10.92 -13.35
C ALA A 55 -5.19 10.17 -12.95
N HIS A 56 -4.65 10.46 -11.76
CA HIS A 56 -3.50 9.74 -11.23
C HIS A 56 -3.80 8.28 -10.91
N PHE A 57 -4.96 8.00 -10.33
CA PHE A 57 -5.47 6.64 -10.19
C PHE A 57 -5.47 5.90 -11.54
N ALA A 58 -6.06 6.53 -12.57
CA ALA A 58 -6.11 5.94 -13.91
C ALA A 58 -4.69 5.67 -14.45
N GLY A 59 -3.77 6.63 -14.31
CA GLY A 59 -2.38 6.49 -14.73
C GLY A 59 -1.61 5.38 -13.99
N LEU A 60 -1.81 5.22 -12.68
CA LEU A 60 -1.22 4.12 -11.90
C LEU A 60 -1.76 2.76 -12.35
N PHE A 61 -3.08 2.67 -12.54
CA PHE A 61 -3.76 1.44 -12.90
C PHE A 61 -3.38 0.97 -14.32
N THR A 62 -3.31 1.89 -15.29
CA THR A 62 -2.98 1.57 -16.69
C THR A 62 -1.48 1.58 -16.99
N GLY A 63 -0.69 2.42 -16.31
CA GLY A 63 0.73 2.64 -16.60
C GLY A 63 1.59 1.38 -16.47
N GLY A 64 1.19 0.47 -15.57
CA GLY A 64 1.82 -0.83 -15.41
C GLY A 64 1.74 -1.74 -16.64
N PHE A 65 0.80 -1.51 -17.56
CA PHE A 65 0.65 -2.27 -18.80
C PHE A 65 1.52 -1.72 -19.94
N VAL A 66 1.96 -0.46 -19.84
CA VAL A 66 2.80 0.21 -20.85
C VAL A 66 4.27 -0.22 -20.71
N SER A 67 4.74 -0.37 -19.47
CA SER A 67 6.13 -0.69 -19.18
C SER A 67 6.36 -2.20 -19.12
N LYS A 68 7.01 -2.79 -20.14
CA LYS A 68 7.28 -4.23 -20.20
C LYS A 68 8.68 -4.65 -19.71
N ASN A 69 9.64 -3.73 -19.72
CA ASN A 69 11.02 -3.97 -19.30
C ASN A 69 11.63 -2.68 -18.73
N ILE A 70 12.82 -2.78 -18.13
CA ILE A 70 13.49 -1.64 -17.46
C ILE A 70 13.80 -0.48 -18.42
N GLY A 71 14.11 -0.77 -19.69
CA GLY A 71 14.37 0.25 -20.70
C GLY A 71 13.13 1.07 -21.08
N SER A 72 12.00 0.38 -21.27
CA SER A 72 10.69 0.98 -21.48
C SER A 72 10.24 1.76 -20.24
N ALA A 73 10.39 1.20 -19.04
CA ALA A 73 10.07 1.87 -17.78
C ALA A 73 10.85 3.20 -17.62
N ARG A 74 12.15 3.21 -17.95
CA ARG A 74 12.96 4.43 -17.93
C ARG A 74 12.45 5.49 -18.90
N LYS A 75 12.08 5.10 -20.14
CA LYS A 75 11.53 6.02 -21.14
C LYS A 75 10.20 6.59 -20.68
N VAL A 76 9.29 5.75 -20.19
CA VAL A 76 7.99 6.16 -19.65
C VAL A 76 8.16 7.14 -18.50
N MET A 77 9.01 6.82 -17.53
CA MET A 77 9.24 7.68 -16.36
C MET A 77 9.81 9.04 -16.77
N ILE A 78 10.86 9.10 -17.60
CA ILE A 78 11.45 10.37 -18.05
C ILE A 78 10.46 11.19 -18.89
N PHE A 79 9.73 10.56 -19.81
CA PHE A 79 8.76 11.24 -20.66
C PHE A 79 7.62 11.82 -19.84
N ALA A 80 7.03 11.03 -18.95
CA ALA A 80 5.95 11.45 -18.07
C ALA A 80 6.38 12.57 -17.11
N MET A 81 7.59 12.49 -16.55
CA MET A 81 8.16 13.55 -15.72
C MET A 81 8.35 14.85 -16.51
N GLY A 82 8.87 14.78 -17.75
CA GLY A 82 8.96 15.94 -18.64
C GLY A 82 7.59 16.55 -18.96
N LEU A 83 6.59 15.69 -19.19
CA LEU A 83 5.22 16.13 -19.44
C LEU A 83 4.61 16.82 -18.21
N CYS A 84 4.87 16.33 -16.99
CA CYS A 84 4.41 16.99 -15.76
C CYS A 84 4.95 18.42 -15.63
N VAL A 85 6.22 18.65 -15.97
CA VAL A 85 6.80 20.02 -15.95
C VAL A 85 6.08 20.92 -16.93
N LEU A 86 5.94 20.48 -18.19
CA LEU A 86 5.29 21.28 -19.24
C LEU A 86 3.84 21.62 -18.91
N LEU A 87 3.08 20.63 -18.41
CA LEU A 87 1.67 20.78 -18.07
C LEU A 87 1.42 21.62 -16.82
N SER A 88 2.46 21.89 -16.02
CA SER A 88 2.38 22.74 -14.83
C SER A 88 2.68 24.22 -15.14
N ILE A 89 3.22 24.56 -16.32
CA ILE A 89 3.53 25.94 -16.72
C ILE A 89 2.29 26.86 -16.71
N PRO A 90 1.08 26.43 -17.14
CA PRO A 90 -0.11 27.28 -17.11
C PRO A 90 -0.49 27.83 -15.73
N PHE A 91 0.00 27.23 -14.64
CA PHE A 91 -0.30 27.63 -13.26
C PHE A 91 0.44 28.90 -12.81
N TYR A 92 1.36 29.43 -13.61
CA TYR A 92 1.93 30.78 -13.40
C TYR A 92 1.00 31.90 -13.88
N PHE A 93 -0.07 31.56 -14.59
CA PHE A 93 -1.00 32.50 -15.20
C PHE A 93 -2.40 32.31 -14.63
N PRO A 94 -3.30 33.31 -14.81
CA PRO A 94 -4.67 33.22 -14.32
C PRO A 94 -5.40 31.94 -14.77
N PRO A 95 -6.36 31.43 -13.95
CA PRO A 95 -7.07 30.19 -14.23
C PRO A 95 -7.69 30.18 -15.63
N SER A 96 -7.47 29.08 -16.33
CA SER A 96 -7.99 28.84 -17.67
C SER A 96 -8.32 27.35 -17.83
N LEU A 97 -8.92 26.97 -18.96
CA LEU A 97 -9.17 25.56 -19.28
C LEU A 97 -7.87 24.71 -19.23
N LEU A 98 -6.71 25.34 -19.45
CA LEU A 98 -5.40 24.70 -19.38
C LEU A 98 -5.06 24.20 -17.97
N TRP A 99 -5.64 24.76 -16.90
CA TRP A 99 -5.44 24.24 -15.54
C TRP A 99 -6.05 22.84 -15.40
N ALA A 100 -7.30 22.66 -15.84
CA ALA A 100 -8.01 21.39 -15.76
C ALA A 100 -7.32 20.34 -16.65
N ILE A 101 -7.00 20.70 -17.90
CA ILE A 101 -6.27 19.83 -18.82
C ILE A 101 -4.89 19.49 -18.26
N GLY A 102 -4.18 20.48 -17.73
CA GLY A 102 -2.85 20.34 -17.13
C GLY A 102 -2.84 19.35 -15.97
N LEU A 103 -3.75 19.52 -15.01
CA LEU A 103 -3.86 18.64 -13.83
C LEU A 103 -4.27 17.22 -14.20
N ILE A 104 -5.25 17.04 -15.09
CA ILE A 104 -5.69 15.70 -15.51
C ILE A 104 -4.56 14.99 -16.25
N ALA A 105 -3.94 15.66 -17.23
CA ALA A 105 -2.87 15.05 -18.02
C ALA A 105 -1.59 14.82 -17.19
N ALA A 106 -1.23 15.72 -16.26
CA ALA A 106 -0.10 15.54 -15.35
C ALA A 106 -0.40 14.46 -14.30
N GLY A 107 -1.63 14.37 -13.80
CA GLY A 107 -2.13 13.31 -12.93
C GLY A 107 -1.91 11.94 -13.57
N TYR A 108 -2.42 11.77 -14.79
CA TYR A 108 -2.25 10.52 -15.54
C TYR A 108 -0.77 10.21 -15.84
N ALA A 109 0.00 11.20 -16.29
CA ALA A 109 1.42 11.02 -16.62
C ALA A 109 2.22 10.61 -15.38
N SER A 110 2.07 11.31 -14.28
CA SER A 110 2.74 11.00 -13.02
C SER A 110 2.35 9.62 -12.48
N GLY A 111 1.10 9.18 -12.65
CA GLY A 111 0.67 7.83 -12.30
C GLY A 111 1.43 6.77 -13.11
N CYS A 112 1.58 6.99 -14.42
CA CYS A 112 2.40 6.12 -15.26
C CYS A 112 3.88 6.07 -14.81
N ALA A 113 4.44 7.22 -14.44
CA ALA A 113 5.83 7.33 -13.97
C ALA A 113 6.04 6.58 -12.64
N VAL A 114 5.10 6.74 -11.70
CA VAL A 114 5.14 6.07 -10.39
C VAL A 114 5.01 4.55 -10.56
N ALA A 115 4.09 4.07 -11.41
CA ALA A 115 3.96 2.65 -11.71
C ALA A 115 5.26 2.06 -12.28
N ALA A 116 5.92 2.77 -13.20
CA ALA A 116 7.17 2.35 -13.81
C ALA A 116 8.31 2.14 -12.80
N TRP A 117 8.28 2.83 -11.65
CA TRP A 117 9.29 2.71 -10.61
C TRP A 117 9.39 1.30 -10.00
N GLY A 118 8.33 0.48 -10.08
CA GLY A 118 8.35 -0.92 -9.66
C GLY A 118 9.49 -1.73 -10.28
N PHE A 119 9.88 -1.43 -11.54
CA PHE A 119 11.06 -2.06 -12.16
C PHE A 119 12.37 -1.66 -11.48
N PHE A 120 12.52 -0.38 -11.16
CA PHE A 120 13.73 0.15 -10.54
C PHE A 120 13.88 -0.33 -9.10
N LEU A 121 12.76 -0.41 -8.35
CA LEU A 121 12.75 -0.99 -7.01
C LEU A 121 13.16 -2.47 -7.05
N LYS A 122 12.66 -3.25 -8.00
CA LYS A 122 13.04 -4.66 -8.17
C LYS A 122 14.51 -4.82 -8.59
N ALA A 123 14.96 -4.05 -9.57
CA ALA A 123 16.25 -4.21 -10.23
C ALA A 123 17.44 -3.69 -9.41
N PHE A 124 17.25 -2.58 -8.69
CA PHE A 124 18.36 -1.89 -8.00
C PHE A 124 18.32 -2.01 -6.49
N THR A 125 17.28 -2.63 -5.91
CA THR A 125 17.19 -2.86 -4.47
C THR A 125 17.11 -4.35 -4.13
N PRO A 126 18.10 -4.90 -3.40
CA PRO A 126 18.05 -6.26 -2.86
C PRO A 126 16.80 -6.47 -1.99
N LYS A 127 16.27 -7.70 -1.97
CA LYS A 127 15.01 -8.03 -1.27
C LYS A 127 14.97 -7.58 0.19
N ASN A 128 16.06 -7.82 0.94
CA ASN A 128 16.21 -7.45 2.34
C ASN A 128 16.31 -5.93 2.60
N GLU A 129 16.57 -5.14 1.55
CA GLU A 129 16.75 -3.69 1.63
C GLU A 129 15.55 -2.92 1.03
N ARG A 130 14.55 -3.60 0.44
CA ARG A 130 13.38 -2.96 -0.20
C ARG A 130 12.56 -2.12 0.76
N LEU A 131 12.29 -2.63 1.97
CA LEU A 131 11.61 -1.86 3.02
C LEU A 131 12.36 -0.54 3.30
N ARG A 132 13.69 -0.62 3.45
CA ARG A 132 14.53 0.56 3.74
C ARG A 132 14.49 1.55 2.58
N SER A 133 14.60 1.09 1.33
CA SER A 133 14.45 1.97 0.15
C SER A 133 13.08 2.64 0.08
N CYS A 134 12.00 1.91 0.39
CA CYS A 134 10.65 2.48 0.43
C CYS A 134 10.54 3.55 1.52
N ALA A 135 11.07 3.27 2.72
CA ALA A 135 11.13 4.25 3.79
C ALA A 135 11.97 5.48 3.42
N ASP A 136 13.16 5.28 2.83
CA ASP A 136 14.05 6.36 2.39
C ASP A 136 13.37 7.28 1.38
N VAL A 137 12.64 6.69 0.41
CA VAL A 137 11.84 7.42 -0.58
C VAL A 137 10.77 8.27 0.11
N LEU A 138 9.96 7.66 0.97
CA LEU A 138 8.84 8.33 1.62
C LEU A 138 9.31 9.42 2.60
N ILE A 139 10.40 9.17 3.34
CA ILE A 139 11.01 10.16 4.23
C ILE A 139 11.52 11.36 3.41
N LEU A 140 12.33 11.09 2.37
CA LEU A 140 12.94 12.16 1.58
C LEU A 140 11.89 12.99 0.83
N SER A 141 10.88 12.34 0.24
CA SER A 141 9.82 13.06 -0.47
C SER A 141 9.02 13.97 0.47
N ASN A 142 8.73 13.51 1.69
CA ASN A 142 7.99 14.30 2.67
C ASN A 142 8.83 15.44 3.26
N LEU A 143 10.14 15.24 3.46
CA LEU A 143 11.04 16.34 3.85
C LEU A 143 11.11 17.43 2.79
N LEU A 144 11.22 17.05 1.51
CA LEU A 144 11.18 18.00 0.39
C LEU A 144 9.82 18.69 0.30
N MET A 145 8.74 17.96 0.47
CA MET A 145 7.38 18.50 0.50
C MET A 145 7.21 19.53 1.62
N ILE A 146 7.70 19.29 2.84
CA ILE A 146 7.66 20.27 3.94
C ILE A 146 8.36 21.57 3.50
N ALA A 147 9.57 21.47 2.94
CA ALA A 147 10.31 22.65 2.49
C ALA A 147 9.53 23.45 1.42
N ILE A 148 8.89 22.76 0.47
CA ILE A 148 8.05 23.39 -0.56
C ILE A 148 6.79 24.02 0.06
N ASN A 149 6.08 23.31 0.93
CA ASN A 149 4.85 23.80 1.56
C ASN A 149 5.12 25.04 2.41
N VAL A 150 6.18 25.03 3.22
CA VAL A 150 6.61 26.20 4.01
C VAL A 150 6.93 27.38 3.11
N THR A 151 7.53 27.15 1.93
CA THR A 151 7.79 28.21 0.95
C THR A 151 6.48 28.77 0.38
N SER A 152 5.47 27.92 0.17
CA SER A 152 4.13 28.32 -0.32
C SER A 152 3.44 29.24 0.69
N THR A 153 3.47 28.85 1.97
CA THR A 153 2.79 29.56 3.06
C THR A 153 3.52 30.83 3.49
N LEU A 154 4.86 30.82 3.59
CA LEU A 154 5.61 31.94 4.15
C LEU A 154 6.04 32.98 3.10
N TRP A 155 6.28 32.57 1.85
CA TRP A 155 6.83 33.44 0.81
C TRP A 155 5.88 33.66 -0.36
N SER A 156 5.61 32.62 -1.15
CA SER A 156 4.72 32.72 -2.31
C SER A 156 4.38 31.34 -2.87
N PRO A 157 3.11 31.08 -3.23
CA PRO A 157 2.71 29.86 -3.95
C PRO A 157 3.44 29.68 -5.28
N PHE A 158 3.77 30.77 -6.00
CA PHE A 158 4.51 30.70 -7.27
C PHE A 158 5.98 30.31 -7.06
N ALA A 159 6.61 30.80 -5.99
CA ALA A 159 7.98 30.40 -5.64
C ALA A 159 8.03 28.91 -5.24
N ALA A 160 7.02 28.45 -4.51
CA ALA A 160 6.87 27.05 -4.15
C ALA A 160 6.61 26.16 -5.38
N LEU A 161 5.79 26.63 -6.34
CA LEU A 161 5.62 25.96 -7.64
C LEU A 161 6.95 25.84 -8.38
N SER A 162 7.75 26.92 -8.43
CA SER A 162 9.10 26.87 -9.03
C SER A 162 10.00 25.83 -8.36
N LEU A 163 10.03 25.80 -7.03
CA LEU A 163 10.82 24.83 -6.27
C LEU A 163 10.35 23.38 -6.53
N SER A 164 9.04 23.16 -6.52
CA SER A 164 8.43 21.87 -6.85
C SER A 164 8.76 21.42 -8.27
N LEU A 165 8.77 22.34 -9.24
CA LEU A 165 9.10 22.02 -10.63
C LEU A 165 10.59 21.73 -10.83
N ILE A 166 11.48 22.33 -10.05
CA ILE A 166 12.93 22.02 -10.07
C ILE A 166 13.20 20.59 -9.60
N CYS A 167 12.39 20.05 -8.67
CA CYS A 167 12.52 18.66 -8.24
C CYS A 167 12.41 17.69 -9.42
N VAL A 168 11.49 17.92 -10.36
CA VAL A 168 11.22 16.94 -11.43
C VAL A 168 12.43 16.74 -12.38
N PRO A 169 13.09 17.78 -12.94
CA PRO A 169 14.34 17.63 -13.69
C PRO A 169 15.48 16.99 -12.88
N LEU A 170 15.60 17.28 -11.58
CA LEU A 170 16.59 16.62 -10.71
C LEU A 170 16.30 15.12 -10.61
N GLY A 171 15.03 14.74 -10.45
CA GLY A 171 14.61 13.35 -10.47
C GLY A 171 14.93 12.67 -11.81
N CYS A 172 14.62 13.33 -12.93
CA CYS A 172 14.97 12.87 -14.28
C CYS A 172 16.46 12.63 -14.46
N PHE A 173 17.31 13.51 -13.91
CA PHE A 173 18.76 13.37 -13.94
C PHE A 173 19.20 12.06 -13.26
N PHE A 174 18.72 11.77 -12.05
CA PHE A 174 19.07 10.53 -11.35
C PHE A 174 18.54 9.27 -12.06
N ILE A 175 17.33 9.32 -12.62
CA ILE A 175 16.78 8.19 -13.40
C ILE A 175 17.59 7.92 -14.68
N ARG A 176 18.16 8.96 -15.32
CA ARG A 176 19.05 8.78 -16.48
C ARG A 176 20.37 8.11 -16.15
N LEU A 177 20.88 8.28 -14.93
CA LEU A 177 22.11 7.64 -14.46
C LEU A 177 21.96 6.12 -14.23
N LEU A 178 20.72 5.60 -14.24
CA LEU A 178 20.46 4.17 -14.04
C LEU A 178 20.72 3.36 -15.33
N PRO A 179 21.47 2.25 -15.23
CA PRO A 179 21.80 1.41 -16.38
C PRO A 179 20.59 0.59 -16.84
N VAL A 180 20.43 0.38 -18.15
CA VAL A 180 19.35 -0.44 -18.73
C VAL A 180 19.79 -1.86 -19.06
N ALA A 181 21.10 -2.13 -19.10
CA ALA A 181 21.67 -3.37 -19.64
C ALA A 181 21.78 -4.56 -18.65
N LEU A 182 21.08 -4.56 -17.51
CA LEU A 182 21.22 -5.59 -16.46
C LEU A 182 20.47 -6.91 -16.73
N GLU A 183 19.74 -7.05 -17.83
CA GLU A 183 18.95 -8.26 -18.15
C GLU A 183 19.67 -9.32 -19.01
N SER A 184 21.02 -9.39 -19.04
CA SER A 184 21.71 -10.37 -19.90
C SER A 184 22.30 -11.62 -19.22
N LYS A 185 22.12 -11.86 -17.92
CA LYS A 185 22.50 -13.16 -17.31
C LYS A 185 21.61 -13.60 -16.14
N THR A 186 20.62 -14.42 -16.44
CA THR A 186 20.28 -15.56 -15.57
C THR A 186 19.98 -16.76 -16.49
N PRO A 187 20.58 -17.94 -16.25
CA PRO A 187 20.49 -19.05 -17.16
C PRO A 187 19.06 -19.55 -17.27
N SER A 188 18.61 -19.70 -18.51
CA SER A 188 17.42 -20.42 -18.93
C SER A 188 17.46 -21.86 -18.41
N SER A 189 16.89 -22.12 -17.24
CA SER A 189 16.53 -23.49 -16.82
C SER A 189 15.58 -23.52 -15.61
N VAL A 190 14.36 -22.99 -15.75
CA VAL A 190 13.19 -23.67 -15.17
C VAL A 190 12.06 -23.54 -16.17
N ARG A 191 11.78 -24.65 -16.85
CA ARG A 191 10.66 -24.86 -17.75
C ARG A 191 9.36 -24.68 -16.96
N ASN A 192 8.43 -23.95 -17.58
CA ASN A 192 6.97 -23.97 -17.41
C ASN A 192 6.41 -24.82 -16.25
N ASN A 193 5.89 -24.13 -15.23
CA ASN A 193 4.63 -24.50 -14.60
C ASN A 193 3.75 -23.24 -14.54
N GLU A 194 2.92 -23.07 -15.56
CA GLU A 194 1.94 -21.98 -15.68
C GLU A 194 0.73 -22.14 -14.74
N SER A 195 0.72 -23.11 -13.82
CA SER A 195 -0.54 -23.56 -13.21
C SER A 195 -1.02 -22.86 -11.94
N LEU A 196 -0.31 -21.89 -11.34
CA LEU A 196 -0.82 -21.18 -10.14
C LEU A 196 -0.45 -19.68 -10.07
N ARG A 197 -0.47 -18.98 -11.20
CA ARG A 197 -0.22 -17.52 -11.29
C ARG A 197 -1.50 -16.72 -11.02
N SER A 198 -2.13 -16.94 -9.88
CA SER A 198 -3.34 -16.20 -9.51
C SER A 198 -2.97 -14.80 -9.02
N ASN A 199 -3.52 -13.74 -9.62
CA ASN A 199 -3.40 -12.36 -9.12
C ASN A 199 -4.09 -12.15 -7.76
N HIS A 200 -4.63 -13.21 -7.16
CA HIS A 200 -5.40 -13.20 -5.93
C HIS A 200 -4.68 -12.53 -4.73
N PRO A 201 -3.37 -12.74 -4.46
CA PRO A 201 -2.69 -12.02 -3.39
C PRO A 201 -2.63 -10.51 -3.64
N LEU A 202 -2.54 -10.08 -4.91
CA LEU A 202 -2.47 -8.66 -5.26
C LEU A 202 -3.81 -7.99 -5.05
N TRP A 203 -4.91 -8.66 -5.41
CA TRP A 203 -6.25 -8.16 -5.17
C TRP A 203 -6.59 -8.08 -3.68
N ILE A 204 -6.11 -9.02 -2.87
CA ILE A 204 -6.27 -8.95 -1.41
C ILE A 204 -5.44 -7.82 -0.81
N LEU A 205 -4.19 -7.64 -1.26
CA LEU A 205 -3.39 -6.48 -0.87
C LEU A 205 -4.08 -5.18 -1.29
N ALA A 206 -4.59 -5.09 -2.52
CA ALA A 206 -5.31 -3.93 -3.01
C ALA A 206 -6.56 -3.64 -2.17
N LEU A 207 -7.34 -4.66 -1.83
CA LEU A 207 -8.50 -4.50 -0.94
C LEU A 207 -8.08 -4.04 0.46
N PHE A 208 -7.01 -4.62 1.01
CA PHE A 208 -6.45 -4.22 2.30
C PHE A 208 -6.04 -2.74 2.28
N VAL A 209 -5.28 -2.32 1.28
CA VAL A 209 -4.82 -0.94 1.08
C VAL A 209 -6.00 0.02 0.89
N PHE A 210 -6.97 -0.35 0.05
CA PHE A 210 -8.17 0.46 -0.16
C PHE A 210 -8.94 0.72 1.14
N ILE A 211 -9.15 -0.32 1.96
CA ILE A 211 -9.89 -0.19 3.22
C ILE A 211 -9.17 0.72 4.21
N ILE A 212 -7.85 0.64 4.32
CA ILE A 212 -7.11 1.51 5.25
C ILE A 212 -7.07 2.96 4.80
N THR A 213 -6.98 3.23 3.49
CA THR A 213 -6.75 4.59 2.99
C THR A 213 -8.03 5.39 2.77
N ILE A 214 -9.20 4.74 2.86
CA ILE A 214 -10.49 5.44 3.03
C ILE A 214 -10.44 6.41 4.22
N ASN A 215 -9.82 6.01 5.33
CA ASN A 215 -9.70 6.87 6.50
C ASN A 215 -8.87 8.12 6.20
N SER A 216 -7.83 8.01 5.37
CA SER A 216 -7.00 9.15 4.95
C SER A 216 -7.77 10.13 4.08
N GLY A 217 -8.63 9.64 3.17
CA GLY A 217 -9.51 10.52 2.37
C GLY A 217 -10.52 11.28 3.23
N LEU A 218 -11.11 10.59 4.20
CA LEU A 218 -12.07 11.17 5.15
C LEU A 218 -11.42 12.25 6.04
N MET A 219 -10.16 12.07 6.42
CA MET A 219 -9.39 13.03 7.20
C MET A 219 -9.35 14.43 6.55
N TYR A 220 -9.20 14.51 5.22
CA TYR A 220 -9.12 15.79 4.49
C TYR A 220 -10.39 16.63 4.58
N HIS A 221 -11.57 16.02 4.80
CA HIS A 221 -12.84 16.75 4.88
C HIS A 221 -13.42 16.81 6.29
N VAL A 222 -12.97 15.95 7.22
CA VAL A 222 -13.50 15.89 8.58
C VAL A 222 -12.54 16.52 9.59
N ILE A 223 -11.26 16.16 9.53
CA ILE A 223 -10.28 16.55 10.55
C ILE A 223 -9.55 17.82 10.13
N ASN A 224 -8.96 17.85 8.93
CA ASN A 224 -8.14 18.98 8.48
C ASN A 224 -8.89 20.33 8.57
N PRO A 225 -10.14 20.45 8.09
CA PRO A 225 -10.85 21.74 8.11
C PRO A 225 -11.07 22.29 9.52
N ALA A 226 -11.09 21.43 10.54
CA ALA A 226 -11.23 21.85 11.93
C ALA A 226 -10.00 22.58 12.48
N PHE A 227 -8.86 22.48 11.79
CA PHE A 227 -7.57 23.07 12.16
C PHE A 227 -7.01 24.05 11.14
N ASP A 228 -7.75 24.40 10.08
CA ASP A 228 -7.30 25.30 9.01
C ASP A 228 -6.84 26.68 9.51
N HIS A 229 -7.37 27.13 10.65
CA HIS A 229 -6.94 28.38 11.30
C HIS A 229 -5.49 28.36 11.81
N LEU A 230 -4.86 27.19 11.93
CA LEU A 230 -3.48 26.98 12.40
C LEU A 230 -2.48 26.89 11.24
N THR A 231 -2.63 27.73 10.22
CA THR A 231 -1.89 27.67 8.94
C THR A 231 -0.37 27.47 9.11
N GLY A 232 0.24 28.19 10.05
CA GLY A 232 1.67 28.07 10.35
C GLY A 232 2.06 26.67 10.82
N LEU A 233 1.35 26.10 11.78
CA LEU A 233 1.65 24.79 12.36
C LEU A 233 1.33 23.64 11.38
N VAL A 234 0.17 23.71 10.72
CA VAL A 234 -0.30 22.69 9.77
C VAL A 234 0.63 22.58 8.56
N SER A 235 1.23 23.69 8.11
CA SER A 235 2.09 23.70 6.91
C SER A 235 3.30 22.75 6.97
N TRP A 236 3.85 22.48 8.15
CA TRP A 236 5.06 21.66 8.32
C TRP A 236 4.87 20.49 9.27
N TYR A 237 4.13 20.67 10.37
CA TYR A 237 4.07 19.65 11.42
C TYR A 237 3.33 18.40 10.96
N TRP A 238 2.33 18.54 10.08
CA TRP A 238 1.48 17.43 9.63
C TRP A 238 2.29 16.22 9.13
N ALA A 239 3.42 16.43 8.45
CA ALA A 239 4.24 15.36 7.91
C ALA A 239 5.30 14.82 8.91
N VAL A 240 5.54 15.51 10.03
CA VAL A 240 6.57 15.15 11.01
C VAL A 240 6.27 13.80 11.69
N PRO A 241 5.07 13.54 12.25
CA PRO A 241 4.75 12.25 12.86
C PRO A 241 4.86 11.09 11.88
N TYR A 242 4.43 11.31 10.63
CA TYR A 242 4.55 10.35 9.54
C TYR A 242 6.02 10.00 9.28
N ILE A 243 6.89 11.01 9.11
CA ILE A 243 8.33 10.80 8.91
C ILE A 243 8.97 10.07 10.11
N LEU A 244 8.62 10.45 11.34
CA LEU A 244 9.12 9.79 12.55
C LEU A 244 8.73 8.31 12.61
N ALA A 245 7.48 7.98 12.29
CA ALA A 245 7.02 6.61 12.20
C ALA A 245 7.82 5.80 11.17
N LEU A 246 8.07 6.38 9.99
CA LEU A 246 8.90 5.74 8.96
C LEU A 246 10.34 5.51 9.42
N ILE A 247 10.97 6.47 10.09
CA ILE A 247 12.33 6.35 10.64
C ILE A 247 12.39 5.20 11.67
N ILE A 248 11.40 5.14 12.56
CA ILE A 248 11.28 4.07 13.56
C ILE A 248 11.17 2.73 12.84
N LEU A 249 10.21 2.56 11.93
CA LEU A 249 10.00 1.28 11.23
C LEU A 249 11.19 0.86 10.37
N ARG A 250 11.87 1.82 9.73
CA ARG A 250 13.11 1.61 8.97
C ARG A 250 14.23 1.01 9.82
N SER A 251 14.28 1.34 11.11
CA SER A 251 15.30 0.88 12.06
C SER A 251 15.01 -0.50 12.68
N ILE A 252 13.76 -0.99 12.60
CA ILE A 252 13.37 -2.26 13.22
C ILE A 252 13.93 -3.46 12.42
N PRO A 253 14.68 -4.38 13.05
CA PRO A 253 15.21 -5.56 12.39
C PRO A 253 14.10 -6.53 11.95
N LEU A 254 14.29 -7.19 10.80
CA LEU A 254 13.36 -8.13 10.14
C LEU A 254 12.84 -9.27 11.05
N ASN A 255 13.56 -9.62 12.11
CA ASN A 255 13.26 -10.74 13.01
C ASN A 255 12.24 -10.43 14.13
N LYS A 256 11.83 -9.18 14.35
CA LYS A 256 10.78 -8.85 15.33
C LYS A 256 9.39 -8.99 14.70
N LYS A 257 8.38 -9.41 15.50
CA LYS A 257 6.99 -9.64 15.08
C LYS A 257 6.34 -8.35 14.52
N ARG A 258 6.53 -8.09 13.23
CA ARG A 258 6.00 -6.93 12.47
C ARG A 258 4.48 -6.78 12.57
N SER A 259 3.76 -7.89 12.77
CA SER A 259 2.32 -7.88 13.04
C SER A 259 1.94 -7.03 14.25
N SER A 260 2.81 -6.92 15.26
CA SER A 260 2.56 -6.12 16.47
C SER A 260 2.52 -4.63 16.17
N VAL A 261 3.35 -4.16 15.22
CA VAL A 261 3.41 -2.75 14.82
C VAL A 261 2.12 -2.33 14.12
N LEU A 262 1.51 -3.24 13.35
CA LEU A 262 0.22 -3.00 12.70
C LEU A 262 -0.89 -2.73 13.74
N TYR A 263 -0.92 -3.49 14.84
CA TYR A 263 -1.89 -3.27 15.93
C TYR A 263 -1.66 -1.93 16.66
N VAL A 264 -0.41 -1.48 16.77
CA VAL A 264 -0.11 -0.14 17.29
C VAL A 264 -0.71 0.93 16.38
N GLY A 265 -0.55 0.81 15.05
CA GLY A 265 -1.19 1.72 14.09
C GLY A 265 -2.72 1.73 14.22
N MET A 266 -3.34 0.57 14.39
CA MET A 266 -4.80 0.46 14.61
C MET A 266 -5.26 1.17 15.89
N ALA A 267 -4.51 1.02 16.99
CA ALA A 267 -4.82 1.69 18.24
C ALA A 267 -4.64 3.20 18.11
N MET A 268 -3.58 3.65 17.42
CA MET A 268 -3.31 5.07 17.18
C MET A 268 -4.41 5.74 16.36
N ILE A 269 -4.88 5.14 15.27
CA ILE A 269 -5.95 5.74 14.45
C ILE A 269 -7.28 5.81 15.22
N MET A 270 -7.61 4.80 16.01
CA MET A 270 -8.80 4.84 16.87
C MET A 270 -8.68 5.95 17.93
N ALA A 271 -7.52 6.05 18.58
CA ALA A 271 -7.26 7.09 19.57
C ALA A 271 -7.32 8.50 18.95
N ALA A 272 -6.85 8.68 17.71
CA ALA A 272 -6.90 9.95 17.00
C ALA A 272 -8.35 10.43 16.79
N PHE A 273 -9.26 9.55 16.34
CA PHE A 273 -10.67 9.91 16.15
C PHE A 273 -11.41 10.14 17.47
N ILE A 274 -11.12 9.35 18.52
CA ILE A 274 -11.67 9.58 19.86
C ILE A 274 -11.18 10.92 20.41
N ALA A 275 -9.89 11.22 20.30
CA ALA A 275 -9.31 12.49 20.70
C ALA A 275 -9.94 13.66 19.91
N PHE A 276 -10.18 13.48 18.61
CA PHE A 276 -10.86 14.48 17.79
C PHE A 276 -12.28 14.79 18.26
N MET A 277 -13.03 13.80 18.76
CA MET A 277 -14.37 14.04 19.33
C MET A 277 -14.34 14.68 20.71
N LEU A 278 -13.35 14.35 21.55
CA LEU A 278 -13.33 14.74 22.96
C LEU A 278 -12.57 16.04 23.23
N LEU A 279 -11.56 16.35 22.40
CA LEU A 279 -10.68 17.49 22.59
C LEU A 279 -11.17 18.72 21.84
N GLY A 280 -10.66 19.89 22.25
CA GLY A 280 -10.88 21.15 21.58
C GLY A 280 -10.20 21.27 20.20
N ARG A 281 -10.08 22.51 19.72
CA ARG A 281 -9.50 22.85 18.41
C ARG A 281 -8.35 23.86 18.55
N LYS A 282 -7.45 23.64 19.52
CA LYS A 282 -6.25 24.48 19.69
C LYS A 282 -5.00 23.72 19.22
N GLU A 283 -3.86 24.40 19.28
CA GLU A 283 -2.56 23.89 18.85
C GLU A 283 -2.19 22.58 19.54
N THR A 284 -2.38 22.47 20.86
CA THR A 284 -2.04 21.26 21.63
C THR A 284 -2.82 20.04 21.18
N GLU A 285 -4.10 20.22 20.88
CA GLU A 285 -5.01 19.18 20.42
C GLU A 285 -4.67 18.76 18.99
N TYR A 286 -4.32 19.72 18.12
CA TYR A 286 -3.82 19.41 16.79
C TYR A 286 -2.58 18.53 16.86
N LEU A 287 -1.58 18.89 17.68
CA LEU A 287 -0.36 18.08 17.84
C LEU A 287 -0.68 16.63 18.25
N ILE A 288 -1.62 16.42 19.17
CA ILE A 288 -2.02 15.07 19.63
C ILE A 288 -2.71 14.30 18.51
N ILE A 289 -3.74 14.88 17.90
CA ILE A 289 -4.59 14.23 16.90
C ILE A 289 -3.77 13.91 15.65
N ASP A 290 -3.02 14.89 15.15
CA ASP A 290 -2.15 14.75 13.98
C ASP A 290 -1.05 13.71 14.22
N THR A 291 -0.40 13.73 15.40
CA THR A 291 0.62 12.73 15.75
C THR A 291 0.10 11.31 15.72
N LEU A 292 -1.07 11.08 16.32
CA LEU A 292 -1.69 9.76 16.34
C LEU A 292 -2.12 9.35 14.92
N MET A 293 -2.73 10.26 14.16
CA MET A 293 -3.24 9.99 12.83
C MET A 293 -2.13 9.72 11.82
N LEU A 294 -1.22 10.68 11.63
CA LEU A 294 -0.18 10.61 10.59
C LEU A 294 0.91 9.63 10.97
N GLY A 295 1.15 9.41 12.27
CA GLY A 295 1.96 8.30 12.76
C GLY A 295 1.37 6.93 12.39
N ALA A 296 0.05 6.75 12.52
CA ALA A 296 -0.63 5.52 12.10
C ALA A 296 -0.56 5.33 10.57
N CYS A 297 -0.79 6.39 9.79
CA CYS A 297 -0.64 6.36 8.34
C CYS A 297 0.77 5.93 7.92
N GLY A 298 1.83 6.46 8.56
CA GLY A 298 3.21 6.06 8.27
C GLY A 298 3.51 4.60 8.57
N ILE A 299 2.91 4.07 9.65
CA ILE A 299 3.00 2.64 9.98
C ILE A 299 2.34 1.79 8.88
N PHE A 300 1.10 2.13 8.51
CA PHE A 300 0.35 1.38 7.52
C PHE A 300 1.01 1.43 6.14
N ASP A 301 1.43 2.62 5.71
CA ASP A 301 2.06 2.83 4.40
C ASP A 301 3.31 2.00 4.23
N LEU A 302 4.23 2.07 5.19
CA LEU A 302 5.45 1.29 5.08
C LEU A 302 5.21 -0.22 5.22
N PHE A 303 4.18 -0.62 5.97
CA PHE A 303 3.78 -2.03 6.08
C PHE A 303 3.32 -2.58 4.73
N TRP A 304 2.39 -1.93 4.04
CA TRP A 304 1.88 -2.46 2.77
C TRP A 304 2.86 -2.23 1.60
N TRP A 305 3.68 -1.17 1.62
CA TRP A 305 4.81 -1.02 0.67
C TRP A 305 5.83 -2.16 0.81
N SER A 306 6.06 -2.67 2.04
CA SER A 306 6.91 -3.86 2.25
C SER A 306 6.35 -5.07 1.52
N ILE A 307 5.05 -5.33 1.67
CA ILE A 307 4.38 -6.47 1.05
C ILE A 307 4.42 -6.33 -0.47
N LEU A 308 4.10 -5.15 -0.99
CA LEU A 308 4.16 -4.86 -2.41
C LEU A 308 5.58 -5.12 -2.98
N GLY A 309 6.61 -4.71 -2.23
CA GLY A 309 8.01 -4.94 -2.57
C GLY A 309 8.40 -6.42 -2.63
N GLU A 310 7.83 -7.28 -1.77
CA GLU A 310 8.02 -8.73 -1.81
C GLU A 310 7.35 -9.36 -3.04
N MET A 311 6.15 -8.88 -3.40
CA MET A 311 5.39 -9.38 -4.55
C MET A 311 6.07 -9.15 -5.90
N LEU A 312 6.98 -8.16 -6.00
CA LEU A 312 7.71 -7.86 -7.23
C LEU A 312 8.55 -9.06 -7.74
N ASP A 313 8.97 -9.97 -6.88
CA ASP A 313 9.77 -11.13 -7.29
C ASP A 313 8.94 -12.24 -7.92
N HIS A 314 7.65 -12.29 -7.65
CA HIS A 314 6.74 -13.33 -8.13
C HIS A 314 6.04 -12.96 -9.45
N THR A 315 6.38 -11.80 -10.02
CA THR A 315 5.81 -11.30 -11.28
C THR A 315 6.90 -11.00 -12.31
N ASN A 316 6.53 -11.15 -13.59
CA ASN A 316 7.34 -10.65 -14.70
C ASN A 316 7.06 -9.16 -14.98
N SER A 317 5.93 -8.62 -14.53
CA SER A 317 5.55 -7.22 -14.71
C SER A 317 5.53 -6.49 -13.37
N SER A 318 6.70 -6.00 -12.98
CA SER A 318 6.90 -5.25 -11.73
C SER A 318 6.08 -3.96 -11.70
N ALA A 319 5.99 -3.26 -12.84
CA ALA A 319 5.21 -2.03 -12.95
C ALA A 319 3.71 -2.26 -12.78
N LYS A 320 3.17 -3.39 -13.27
CA LYS A 320 1.75 -3.74 -13.08
C LYS A 320 1.43 -4.01 -11.62
N VAL A 321 2.25 -4.81 -10.94
CA VAL A 321 2.05 -5.09 -9.50
C VAL A 321 2.13 -3.81 -8.69
N PHE A 322 3.18 -3.02 -8.93
CA PHE A 322 3.41 -1.76 -8.21
C PHE A 322 2.30 -0.73 -8.48
N GLY A 323 1.92 -0.54 -9.74
CA GLY A 323 0.86 0.37 -10.18
C GLY A 323 -0.52 -0.01 -9.64
N ILE A 324 -0.92 -1.28 -9.72
CA ILE A 324 -2.20 -1.74 -9.15
C ILE A 324 -2.21 -1.58 -7.63
N GLY A 325 -1.12 -1.96 -6.95
CA GLY A 325 -1.00 -1.80 -5.50
C GLY A 325 -1.15 -0.36 -5.04
N LEU A 326 -0.46 0.58 -5.68
CA LEU A 326 -0.57 2.02 -5.37
C LEU A 326 -1.89 2.63 -5.84
N SER A 327 -2.50 2.13 -6.92
CA SER A 327 -3.81 2.60 -7.37
C SER A 327 -4.89 2.36 -6.32
N ALA A 328 -4.78 1.27 -5.55
CA ALA A 328 -5.71 0.98 -4.47
C ALA A 328 -5.63 2.01 -3.33
N ASN A 329 -4.43 2.52 -3.03
CA ASN A 329 -4.23 3.61 -2.08
C ASN A 329 -4.99 4.86 -2.55
N VAL A 330 -4.72 5.29 -3.78
CA VAL A 330 -5.33 6.49 -4.38
C VAL A 330 -6.84 6.36 -4.50
N LEU A 331 -7.34 5.17 -4.86
CA LEU A 331 -8.78 4.90 -4.91
C LEU A 331 -9.42 4.98 -3.52
N GLY A 332 -8.76 4.47 -2.47
CA GLY A 332 -9.26 4.57 -1.11
C GLY A 332 -9.32 6.03 -0.64
N VAL A 333 -8.25 6.82 -0.88
CA VAL A 333 -8.24 8.27 -0.58
C VAL A 333 -9.36 8.99 -1.33
N LEU A 334 -9.53 8.71 -2.64
CA LEU A 334 -10.60 9.31 -3.45
C LEU A 334 -12.00 8.96 -2.92
N CYS A 335 -12.26 7.69 -2.64
CA CYS A 335 -13.54 7.25 -2.09
C CYS A 335 -13.82 7.84 -0.70
N GLY A 336 -12.80 7.89 0.16
CA GLY A 336 -12.88 8.52 1.48
C GLY A 336 -13.14 10.03 1.37
N GLY A 337 -12.51 10.70 0.40
CA GLY A 337 -12.71 12.12 0.12
C GLY A 337 -14.13 12.42 -0.36
N VAL A 338 -14.62 11.66 -1.35
CA VAL A 338 -16.01 11.76 -1.84
C VAL A 338 -17.01 11.49 -0.74
N LEU A 339 -16.77 10.48 0.11
CA LEU A 339 -17.62 10.21 1.28
C LEU A 339 -17.59 11.38 2.26
N GLY A 340 -16.41 11.94 2.55
CA GLY A 340 -16.26 13.12 3.39
C GLY A 340 -17.04 14.32 2.86
N MET A 341 -16.91 14.63 1.56
CA MET A 341 -17.68 15.69 0.90
C MET A 341 -19.20 15.45 0.96
N ALA A 342 -19.64 14.20 0.77
CA ALA A 342 -21.06 13.86 0.85
C ALA A 342 -21.62 14.06 2.26
N VAL A 343 -20.84 13.74 3.29
CA VAL A 343 -21.24 13.90 4.70
C VAL A 343 -21.24 15.38 5.11
N THR A 344 -20.24 16.15 4.71
CA THR A 344 -20.16 17.58 5.06
C THR A 344 -21.18 18.44 4.31
N SER A 345 -21.51 18.09 3.06
CA SER A 345 -22.56 18.77 2.28
C SER A 345 -23.99 18.48 2.74
N ALA A 346 -24.19 17.48 3.61
CA ALA A 346 -25.50 17.14 4.15
C ALA A 346 -26.05 18.16 5.17
N GLY A 347 -25.27 19.18 5.57
CA GLY A 347 -25.71 20.22 6.50
C GLY A 347 -25.88 19.74 7.95
N LEU A 348 -25.24 18.62 8.31
CA LEU A 348 -25.30 18.05 9.66
C LEU A 348 -24.39 18.82 10.64
N PRO A 349 -24.71 18.82 11.95
CA PRO A 349 -23.81 19.33 12.98
C PRO A 349 -22.45 18.62 12.95
N GLY A 350 -21.36 19.36 13.25
CA GLY A 350 -20.00 18.81 13.22
C GLY A 350 -19.77 17.57 14.10
N ALA A 351 -20.52 17.45 15.21
CA ALA A 351 -20.48 16.26 16.06
C ALA A 351 -21.02 15.01 15.34
N GLU A 352 -22.09 15.13 14.56
CA GLU A 352 -22.66 14.02 13.79
C GLU A 352 -21.73 13.59 12.66
N ILE A 353 -21.09 14.54 11.98
CA ILE A 353 -20.07 14.28 10.96
C ILE A 353 -18.91 13.47 11.55
N ALA A 354 -18.42 13.85 12.75
CA ALA A 354 -17.36 13.13 13.44
C ALA A 354 -17.77 11.70 13.84
N VAL A 355 -19.02 11.49 14.25
CA VAL A 355 -19.56 10.17 14.58
C VAL A 355 -19.67 9.29 13.34
N ILE A 356 -20.18 9.81 12.22
CA ILE A 356 -20.21 9.07 10.95
C ILE A 356 -18.79 8.67 10.55
N ALA A 357 -17.83 9.58 10.71
CA ALA A 357 -16.45 9.31 10.38
C ALA A 357 -15.83 8.22 11.27
N LEU A 358 -16.12 8.25 12.58
CA LEU A 358 -15.72 7.20 13.51
C LEU A 358 -16.34 5.84 13.14
N CYS A 359 -17.61 5.80 12.72
CA CYS A 359 -18.25 4.56 12.27
C CYS A 359 -17.50 3.92 11.10
N VAL A 360 -17.08 4.72 10.11
CA VAL A 360 -16.23 4.24 9.01
C VAL A 360 -14.92 3.66 9.55
N VAL A 361 -14.24 4.38 10.43
CA VAL A 361 -12.98 3.93 11.05
C VAL A 361 -13.17 2.62 11.80
N CYS A 362 -14.22 2.48 12.61
CA CYS A 362 -14.54 1.24 13.31
C CYS A 362 -14.74 0.07 12.34
N VAL A 363 -15.46 0.27 11.23
CA VAL A 363 -15.63 -0.76 10.20
C VAL A 363 -14.27 -1.14 9.59
N THR A 364 -13.42 -0.16 9.25
CA THR A 364 -12.09 -0.46 8.70
C THR A 364 -11.25 -1.31 9.66
N LEU A 365 -11.28 -0.98 10.96
CA LEU A 365 -10.52 -1.68 12.00
C LEU A 365 -11.02 -3.10 12.27
N VAL A 366 -12.32 -3.37 12.09
CA VAL A 366 -12.88 -4.73 12.17
C VAL A 366 -12.42 -5.59 10.97
N LEU A 367 -12.34 -5.00 9.77
CA LEU A 367 -11.97 -5.70 8.55
C LEU A 367 -10.45 -5.97 8.42
N LEU A 368 -9.62 -5.16 9.09
CA LEU A 368 -8.16 -5.17 8.92
C LEU A 368 -7.47 -6.46 9.43
N PRO A 369 -7.76 -6.99 10.64
CA PRO A 369 -7.16 -8.22 11.12
C PRO A 369 -7.42 -9.47 10.24
N PRO A 370 -8.66 -9.78 9.81
CA PRO A 370 -8.90 -10.96 8.97
C PRO A 370 -8.26 -10.82 7.58
N LEU A 371 -8.26 -9.62 6.99
CA LEU A 371 -7.56 -9.37 5.73
C LEU A 371 -6.05 -9.56 5.87
N ASN A 372 -5.45 -9.04 6.94
CA ASN A 372 -4.04 -9.25 7.22
C ASN A 372 -3.70 -10.73 7.43
N ARG A 373 -4.53 -11.50 8.16
CA ARG A 373 -4.35 -12.95 8.34
C ARG A 373 -4.34 -13.65 6.98
N ARG A 374 -5.31 -13.34 6.10
CA ARG A 374 -5.43 -13.94 4.77
C ARG A 374 -4.25 -13.56 3.86
N LEU A 375 -3.81 -12.31 3.92
CA LEU A 375 -2.67 -11.81 3.15
C LEU A 375 -1.36 -12.50 3.57
N VAL A 376 -1.10 -12.60 4.88
CA VAL A 376 0.08 -13.29 5.41
C VAL A 376 0.07 -14.76 5.03
N LEU A 377 -1.09 -15.43 5.07
CA LEU A 377 -1.22 -16.83 4.64
C LEU A 377 -0.88 -17.01 3.16
N LEU A 378 -1.36 -16.13 2.29
CA LEU A 378 -1.09 -16.20 0.84
C LEU A 378 0.37 -15.86 0.49
N LEU A 379 0.96 -14.88 1.16
CA LEU A 379 2.38 -14.54 0.95
C LEU A 379 3.29 -15.67 1.45
N LYS A 380 2.93 -16.28 2.58
CA LYS A 380 3.60 -17.48 3.06
C LYS A 380 3.42 -18.62 2.07
N SER A 381 2.22 -18.91 1.58
CA SER A 381 2.06 -20.00 0.60
C SER A 381 2.88 -19.79 -0.67
N HIS A 382 3.04 -18.55 -1.17
CA HIS A 382 3.91 -18.27 -2.34
C HIS A 382 5.42 -18.32 -2.07
N THR A 383 5.88 -17.79 -0.92
CA THR A 383 7.30 -17.87 -0.52
C THR A 383 7.68 -19.30 -0.12
N TYR A 384 6.73 -20.02 0.47
CA TYR A 384 6.86 -21.40 0.88
C TYR A 384 6.82 -22.33 -0.32
N LEU A 385 5.91 -22.16 -1.29
CA LEU A 385 5.91 -22.95 -2.53
C LEU A 385 7.20 -22.73 -3.35
N ALA A 386 7.67 -21.48 -3.45
CA ALA A 386 8.92 -21.17 -4.15
C ALA A 386 10.18 -21.70 -3.44
N ALA A 387 10.17 -21.80 -2.11
CA ALA A 387 11.24 -22.43 -1.33
C ALA A 387 11.11 -23.97 -1.33
N TYR A 388 9.89 -24.49 -1.27
CA TYR A 388 9.54 -25.92 -1.26
C TYR A 388 9.89 -26.61 -2.58
N ASP A 389 9.65 -25.95 -3.72
CA ASP A 389 10.02 -26.45 -5.06
C ASP A 389 11.55 -26.60 -5.23
N ASN A 390 12.35 -25.92 -4.39
CA ASN A 390 13.82 -25.91 -4.47
C ASN A 390 14.49 -26.72 -3.35
N MET A 391 13.75 -27.42 -2.50
CA MET A 391 14.26 -28.15 -1.32
C MET A 391 14.25 -29.67 -1.49
N SER A 392 15.18 -30.35 -0.81
CA SER A 392 15.23 -31.82 -0.74
C SER A 392 14.00 -32.40 0.00
N GLN A 393 13.56 -33.60 -0.39
CA GLN A 393 12.39 -34.31 0.18
C GLN A 393 12.40 -34.42 1.72
N SER A 394 13.58 -34.52 2.34
CA SER A 394 13.70 -34.57 3.80
C SER A 394 13.37 -33.22 4.46
N GLN A 395 13.86 -32.13 3.88
CA GLN A 395 13.60 -30.76 4.36
C GLN A 395 12.15 -30.34 4.13
N GLN A 396 11.53 -30.80 3.04
CA GLN A 396 10.10 -30.60 2.78
C GLN A 396 9.21 -31.18 3.91
N THR A 397 9.64 -32.28 4.52
CA THR A 397 8.87 -32.98 5.58
C THR A 397 8.93 -32.23 6.91
N ASP A 398 10.08 -31.63 7.26
CA ASP A 398 10.28 -30.93 8.52
C ASP A 398 9.51 -29.60 8.61
N ILE A 399 9.39 -28.87 7.49
CA ILE A 399 8.71 -27.57 7.52
C ILE A 399 7.18 -27.74 7.56
N ILE A 400 6.63 -28.80 6.92
CA ILE A 400 5.21 -29.17 7.08
C ILE A 400 4.87 -29.43 8.56
N HIS A 401 5.83 -29.96 9.32
CA HIS A 401 5.68 -30.15 10.76
C HIS A 401 5.64 -28.83 11.55
N GLN A 402 6.25 -27.75 11.05
CA GLN A 402 6.20 -26.40 11.65
C GLN A 402 4.93 -25.61 11.30
N ILE A 403 4.34 -25.81 10.11
CA ILE A 403 3.06 -25.18 9.70
C ILE A 403 1.88 -25.61 10.59
N LYS A 404 2.01 -26.73 11.31
CA LYS A 404 1.05 -27.32 12.27
C LYS A 404 0.59 -26.38 13.41
N THR A 405 0.99 -25.10 13.40
CA THR A 405 0.77 -24.09 14.43
C THR A 405 -0.30 -23.03 14.10
N LEU A 406 -0.93 -23.06 12.92
CA LEU A 406 -2.06 -22.18 12.59
C LEU A 406 -3.38 -22.91 12.91
N ASP A 407 -3.94 -22.63 14.09
CA ASP A 407 -5.14 -23.26 14.67
C ASP A 407 -5.15 -24.79 14.65
N PRO A 408 -4.56 -25.45 15.67
CA PRO A 408 -4.60 -26.91 15.75
C PRO A 408 -6.05 -27.39 15.70
N LEU A 409 -6.29 -28.46 14.93
CA LEU A 409 -7.56 -29.17 14.98
C LEU A 409 -7.88 -29.55 16.42
N THR A 410 -9.13 -29.30 16.82
CA THR A 410 -9.68 -29.85 18.05
C THR A 410 -9.63 -31.38 17.99
N VAL A 411 -9.69 -32.04 19.15
CA VAL A 411 -9.70 -33.51 19.24
C VAL A 411 -10.76 -34.10 18.30
N ARG A 412 -11.96 -33.51 18.29
CA ARG A 412 -13.07 -33.97 17.47
C ARG A 412 -12.87 -33.78 15.98
N GLU A 413 -12.26 -32.67 15.58
CA GLU A 413 -11.92 -32.44 14.17
C GLU A 413 -10.81 -33.36 13.67
N LYS A 414 -9.88 -33.79 14.54
CA LYS A 414 -8.87 -34.80 14.19
C LYS A 414 -9.49 -36.17 13.91
N GLU A 415 -10.41 -36.61 14.76
CA GLU A 415 -11.15 -37.87 14.59
C GLU A 415 -11.97 -37.85 13.29
N VAL A 416 -12.69 -36.76 13.03
CA VAL A 416 -13.43 -36.57 11.78
C VAL A 416 -12.49 -36.57 10.57
N LEU A 417 -11.34 -35.89 10.64
CA LEU A 417 -10.35 -35.87 9.56
C LEU A 417 -9.80 -37.26 9.24
N GLN A 418 -9.45 -38.07 10.25
CA GLN A 418 -8.96 -39.43 10.04
C GLN A 418 -9.97 -40.32 9.30
N LEU A 419 -11.25 -40.20 9.64
CA LEU A 419 -12.30 -40.96 8.98
C LEU A 419 -12.55 -40.48 7.54
N ILE A 420 -12.40 -39.17 7.26
CA ILE A 420 -12.43 -38.64 5.88
C ILE A 420 -11.27 -39.24 5.06
N LEU A 421 -10.06 -39.26 5.62
CA LEU A 421 -8.87 -39.82 4.96
C LEU A 421 -8.99 -41.34 4.73
N SER A 422 -9.79 -42.02 5.55
CA SER A 422 -10.13 -43.43 5.39
C SER A 422 -11.27 -43.68 4.38
N GLY A 423 -11.71 -42.65 3.65
CA GLY A 423 -12.74 -42.76 2.61
C GLY A 423 -14.19 -42.84 3.13
N LYS A 424 -14.44 -42.60 4.43
CA LYS A 424 -15.79 -42.76 5.02
C LYS A 424 -16.73 -41.63 4.61
N SER A 425 -17.98 -41.98 4.30
CA SER A 425 -19.08 -41.03 4.04
C SER A 425 -19.52 -40.31 5.32
N ASN A 426 -20.25 -39.19 5.19
CA ASN A 426 -20.73 -38.44 6.37
C ASN A 426 -21.62 -39.31 7.29
N ARG A 427 -22.41 -40.22 6.71
CA ARG A 427 -23.25 -41.17 7.44
C ARG A 427 -22.42 -42.18 8.22
N GLU A 428 -21.36 -42.71 7.63
CA GLU A 428 -20.45 -43.64 8.32
C GLU A 428 -19.64 -42.94 9.42
N ILE A 429 -19.21 -41.70 9.20
CA ILE A 429 -18.54 -40.88 10.23
C ILE A 429 -19.49 -40.61 11.40
N ALA A 430 -20.75 -40.26 11.09
CA ALA A 430 -21.80 -40.05 12.09
C ALA A 430 -22.02 -41.30 12.96
N GLY A 431 -22.10 -42.48 12.32
CA GLY A 431 -22.22 -43.77 13.00
C GLY A 431 -20.99 -44.12 13.84
N ALA A 432 -19.78 -43.93 13.30
CA ALA A 432 -18.52 -44.26 14.00
C ALA A 432 -18.27 -43.37 15.22
N LEU A 433 -18.73 -42.11 15.18
CA LEU A 433 -18.51 -41.13 16.23
C LEU A 433 -19.73 -40.91 17.13
N TYR A 434 -20.85 -41.61 16.91
CA TYR A 434 -22.11 -41.46 17.65
C TYR A 434 -22.64 -40.00 17.68
N ILE A 435 -22.63 -39.32 16.53
CA ILE A 435 -23.11 -37.94 16.37
C ILE A 435 -24.02 -37.82 15.15
N SER A 436 -24.78 -36.71 15.04
CA SER A 436 -25.62 -36.48 13.87
C SER A 436 -24.80 -36.16 12.61
N GLU A 437 -25.33 -36.49 11.42
CA GLU A 437 -24.70 -36.09 10.14
C GLU A 437 -24.54 -34.57 10.01
N ASN A 438 -25.45 -33.78 10.61
CA ASN A 438 -25.33 -32.33 10.62
C ASN A 438 -24.11 -31.88 11.44
N THR A 439 -23.87 -32.50 12.59
CA THR A 439 -22.68 -32.26 13.41
C THR A 439 -21.39 -32.62 12.65
N VAL A 440 -21.39 -33.72 11.91
CA VAL A 440 -20.28 -34.09 11.01
C VAL A 440 -20.04 -33.02 9.95
N LYS A 441 -21.10 -32.54 9.28
CA LYS A 441 -20.98 -31.45 8.27
C LYS A 441 -20.38 -30.18 8.88
N THR A 442 -20.75 -29.83 10.12
CA THR A 442 -20.17 -28.68 10.83
C THR A 442 -18.67 -28.87 11.08
N HIS A 443 -18.26 -30.05 11.57
CA HIS A 443 -16.83 -30.35 11.75
C HIS A 443 -16.07 -30.33 10.43
N ILE A 444 -16.63 -30.91 9.35
CA ILE A 444 -16.03 -30.88 8.01
C ILE A 444 -15.86 -29.44 7.52
N ARG A 445 -16.87 -28.58 7.70
CA ARG A 445 -16.79 -27.16 7.31
C ARG A 445 -15.69 -26.43 8.07
N ASN A 446 -15.54 -26.71 9.37
CA ASN A 446 -14.50 -26.11 10.19
C ASN A 446 -13.11 -26.64 9.80
N ILE A 447 -12.98 -27.93 9.49
CA ILE A 447 -11.73 -28.53 8.95
C ILE A 447 -11.38 -27.85 7.62
N PHE A 448 -12.32 -27.75 6.68
CA PHE A 448 -12.14 -27.07 5.41
C PHE A 448 -11.68 -25.62 5.59
N SER A 449 -12.31 -24.88 6.51
CA SER A 449 -11.90 -23.51 6.85
C SER A 449 -10.50 -23.43 7.48
N LYS A 450 -10.07 -24.44 8.24
CA LYS A 450 -8.74 -24.47 8.88
C LYS A 450 -7.63 -24.88 7.90
N TYR A 451 -7.96 -25.68 6.90
CA TYR A 451 -7.06 -26.10 5.82
C TYR A 451 -7.14 -25.23 4.56
N ASP A 452 -8.04 -24.24 4.54
CA ASP A 452 -8.34 -23.37 3.39
C ASP A 452 -8.66 -24.13 2.10
N VAL A 453 -9.48 -25.17 2.22
CA VAL A 453 -9.95 -26.01 1.10
C VAL A 453 -11.47 -25.93 0.95
N SER A 454 -11.95 -26.04 -0.28
CA SER A 454 -13.37 -25.91 -0.62
C SER A 454 -14.08 -27.25 -0.78
N SER A 455 -13.32 -28.34 -0.92
CA SER A 455 -13.87 -29.67 -1.16
C SER A 455 -13.11 -30.78 -0.44
N ARG A 456 -13.77 -31.93 -0.28
CA ARG A 456 -13.15 -33.13 0.29
C ARG A 456 -11.99 -33.64 -0.57
N VAL A 457 -12.13 -33.57 -1.88
CA VAL A 457 -11.08 -33.98 -2.83
C VAL A 457 -9.84 -33.11 -2.64
N GLU A 458 -10.04 -31.81 -2.52
CA GLU A 458 -8.98 -30.83 -2.28
C GLU A 458 -8.33 -31.03 -0.90
N LEU A 459 -9.12 -31.31 0.14
CA LEU A 459 -8.60 -31.65 1.48
C LEU A 459 -7.65 -32.86 1.43
N VAL A 460 -8.06 -33.92 0.73
CA VAL A 460 -7.27 -35.16 0.61
C VAL A 460 -6.01 -34.92 -0.24
N SER A 461 -6.08 -34.14 -1.31
CA SER A 461 -4.91 -33.84 -2.15
C SER A 461 -3.88 -32.92 -1.49
N THR A 462 -4.33 -32.11 -0.51
CA THR A 462 -3.46 -31.14 0.20
C THR A 462 -2.66 -31.81 1.34
N LEU A 463 -3.02 -33.03 1.76
CA LEU A 463 -2.38 -33.74 2.86
C LEU A 463 -1.31 -34.73 2.34
N PRO A 464 -0.08 -34.75 2.90
CA PRO A 464 0.97 -35.66 2.46
C PRO A 464 0.62 -37.13 2.71
N LYS A 465 0.89 -38.01 1.74
CA LYS A 465 0.65 -39.48 1.79
C LYS A 465 1.34 -40.22 2.97
N ASN A 466 2.19 -39.57 3.76
CA ASN A 466 2.85 -40.17 4.92
C ASN A 466 1.96 -40.29 6.18
N GLN A 467 0.72 -39.78 6.15
CA GLN A 467 -0.27 -40.04 7.21
C GLN A 467 -1.27 -41.15 6.85
N THR A 468 -1.18 -41.72 5.65
CA THR A 468 -2.07 -42.79 5.16
C THR A 468 -1.46 -44.20 5.26
N GLY A 469 -0.28 -44.34 5.86
CA GLY A 469 0.50 -45.60 5.87
C GLY A 469 0.38 -46.48 7.12
N GLY A 470 -0.61 -46.25 7.98
CA GLY A 470 -0.79 -47.00 9.23
C GLY A 470 -2.03 -47.91 9.22
N CYS A 471 -2.20 -48.73 8.19
CA CYS A 471 -3.12 -49.88 8.18
C CYS A 471 -2.75 -50.80 7.01
N ILE A 472 -1.98 -51.84 7.31
CA ILE A 472 -2.13 -53.16 6.68
C ILE A 472 -2.78 -54.04 7.75
#